data_AF-A0A1C6V9U6-F1
#
_entry.id   AF-A0A1C6V9U6-F1
#
_cell.length_a   1.000
_cell.length_b   1.000
_cell.length_c   1.000
_cell.angle_alpha   90.00
_cell.angle_beta   90.00
_cell.angle_gamma   90.00
#
_symmetry.space_group_name_H-M   'P 1'
#
loop_
_entity.id
_entity.type
_entity.pdbx_description
1 polymer ?
#
loop_
_entity_poly.entity_id
_entity_poly.type
_entity_poly.pdbx_seq_one_letter_code
_entity_poly.pdbx_strand_id
1 'polypeptide(L)'
;MTVPAPQGARRPSAAGRVLPLLLLVGLLAPLALLFAQSWRLTADDRDLAARERLGVEYLRALAPVTDALVDAQSAAVAARPVAGAPLTRAVEAAASVDARIGDELRSRERWAGLRAKIEALGDRVPADPEAAFDAYGEVTDLLLELHRKVRETSGLVRDPRSDSFFLQDGAGRDLPEAVVATGRLADLTVLAARRPAAERDRTAAELAALRVAALAPAGDLVTDLRAAVDSSESADLGPNVLTPLDTYQRAVEALAAHSAPAGRSGVVDPAQVAGARLDAQAAARQLQPVILGELDALLAERAGGLGRDRWLTVVAGALAVLLWGALGAVWLAAARRARRRAAESRREREGSDTPPEEAPWQPPSHGEPRRLQPVGPVREPGAHWGPHDAPR
;
A
#
# COMPACT_ATOMS: atom_id res chain seq x y z
N MET A 1 75.81 -17.99 43.36
CA MET A 1 74.64 -18.90 43.42
C MET A 1 73.38 -18.06 43.26
N THR A 2 72.79 -18.06 42.08
CA THR A 2 71.55 -17.31 41.78
C THR A 2 70.49 -18.32 41.36
N VAL A 3 69.45 -18.45 42.18
CA VAL A 3 68.31 -19.36 41.96
C VAL A 3 67.41 -18.74 40.88
N PRO A 4 67.09 -19.44 39.78
CA PRO A 4 66.09 -18.95 38.83
C PRO A 4 64.68 -19.13 39.41
N ALA A 5 63.90 -18.05 39.42
CA ALA A 5 62.50 -18.07 39.86
C ALA A 5 61.62 -18.89 38.88
N PRO A 6 60.62 -19.65 39.39
CA PRO A 6 59.75 -20.46 38.55
C PRO A 6 58.76 -19.57 37.79
N GLN A 7 58.80 -19.61 36.46
CA GLN A 7 57.81 -18.98 35.61
C GLN A 7 56.49 -19.77 35.67
N GLY A 8 55.51 -19.24 36.39
CA GLY A 8 54.17 -19.83 36.50
C GLY A 8 53.46 -19.90 35.15
N ALA A 9 53.09 -21.12 34.74
CA ALA A 9 52.31 -21.38 33.54
C ALA A 9 50.92 -20.73 33.65
N ARG A 10 50.69 -19.66 32.87
CA ARG A 10 49.35 -19.05 32.72
C ARG A 10 48.43 -20.02 31.99
N ARG A 11 47.48 -20.62 32.72
CA ARG A 11 46.38 -21.41 32.13
C ARG A 11 45.51 -20.50 31.24
N PRO A 12 45.19 -20.89 29.99
CA PRO A 12 44.25 -20.13 29.17
C PRO A 12 42.85 -20.20 29.79
N SER A 13 42.31 -19.07 30.22
CA SER A 13 41.01 -18.96 30.87
C SER A 13 39.89 -19.39 29.92
N ALA A 14 38.93 -20.17 30.42
CA ALA A 14 37.75 -20.60 29.67
C ALA A 14 36.93 -19.42 29.11
N ALA A 15 37.04 -18.24 29.73
CA ALA A 15 36.41 -17.00 29.29
C ALA A 15 36.75 -16.60 27.84
N GLY A 16 37.98 -16.89 27.36
CA GLY A 16 38.38 -16.61 25.98
C GLY A 16 37.69 -17.47 24.92
N ARG A 17 37.03 -18.57 25.31
CA ARG A 17 36.31 -19.48 24.39
C ARG A 17 34.82 -19.19 24.27
N VAL A 18 34.20 -18.59 25.29
CA VAL A 18 32.75 -18.33 25.33
C VAL A 18 32.40 -16.97 24.74
N LEU A 19 33.29 -15.99 24.91
CA LEU A 19 33.13 -14.62 24.39
C LEU A 19 32.84 -14.53 22.87
N PRO A 20 33.58 -15.20 21.97
CA PRO A 20 33.27 -15.12 20.53
C PRO A 20 31.93 -15.75 20.17
N LEU A 21 31.47 -16.76 20.93
CA LEU A 21 30.18 -17.42 20.71
C LEU A 21 29.01 -16.54 21.19
N LEU A 22 29.20 -15.84 22.32
CA LEU A 22 28.26 -14.83 22.80
C LEU A 22 28.20 -13.61 21.88
N LEU A 23 29.32 -13.17 21.30
CA LEU A 23 29.35 -12.12 20.27
C LEU A 23 28.65 -12.58 18.98
N LEU A 24 28.84 -13.84 18.59
CA LEU A 24 28.14 -14.47 17.45
C LEU A 24 26.62 -14.39 17.65
N VAL A 25 26.13 -14.88 18.78
CA VAL A 25 24.70 -14.91 19.14
C VAL A 25 24.16 -13.50 19.36
N GLY A 26 24.94 -12.62 19.99
CA GLY A 26 24.61 -11.22 20.23
C GLY A 26 24.43 -10.41 18.95
N LEU A 27 25.16 -10.75 17.87
CA LEU A 27 24.97 -10.14 16.55
C LEU A 27 23.82 -10.79 15.75
N LEU A 28 23.48 -12.05 16.05
CA LEU A 28 22.41 -12.79 15.38
C LEU A 28 21.02 -12.37 15.86
N ALA A 29 20.89 -12.03 17.15
CA ALA A 29 19.65 -11.56 17.74
C ALA A 29 19.06 -10.29 17.07
N PRO A 30 19.79 -9.17 16.89
CA PRO A 30 19.25 -7.99 16.22
C PRO A 30 18.94 -8.24 14.74
N LEU A 31 19.72 -9.08 14.05
CA LEU A 31 19.44 -9.43 12.65
C LEU A 31 18.16 -10.27 12.52
N ALA A 32 17.97 -11.25 13.41
CA ALA A 32 16.74 -12.05 13.46
C ALA A 32 15.52 -11.19 13.81
N LEU A 33 15.68 -10.21 14.72
CA LEU A 33 14.64 -9.25 15.05
C LEU A 33 14.27 -8.36 13.86
N LEU A 34 15.26 -7.78 13.17
CA LEU A 34 15.04 -6.97 11.96
C LEU A 34 14.36 -7.78 10.85
N PHE A 35 14.80 -9.03 10.64
CA PHE A 35 14.17 -9.94 9.69
C PHE A 35 12.70 -10.22 10.06
N ALA A 36 12.43 -10.54 11.33
CA ALA A 36 11.07 -10.81 11.79
C ALA A 36 10.16 -9.57 11.69
N GLN A 37 10.70 -8.37 11.96
CA GLN A 37 9.97 -7.10 11.80
C GLN A 37 9.67 -6.81 10.33
N SER A 38 10.67 -6.88 9.45
CA SER A 38 10.49 -6.70 8.00
C SER A 38 9.48 -7.70 7.44
N TRP A 39 9.55 -8.96 7.85
CA TRP A 39 8.62 -9.99 7.41
C TRP A 39 7.17 -9.70 7.81
N ARG A 40 6.94 -9.21 9.04
CA ARG A 40 5.61 -8.84 9.52
C ARG A 40 5.05 -7.64 8.75
N LEU A 41 5.85 -6.59 8.58
CA LEU A 41 5.44 -5.39 7.83
C LEU A 41 5.04 -5.74 6.39
N THR A 42 5.87 -6.51 5.68
CA THR A 42 5.55 -6.92 4.31
C THR A 42 4.32 -7.84 4.22
N ALA A 43 4.04 -8.63 5.26
CA ALA A 43 2.83 -9.44 5.32
C ALA A 43 1.59 -8.56 5.52
N ASP A 44 1.64 -7.62 6.48
CA ASP A 44 0.55 -6.69 6.76
C ASP A 44 0.24 -5.81 5.53
N ASP A 45 1.27 -5.32 4.84
CA ASP A 45 1.12 -4.51 3.62
C ASP A 45 0.49 -5.30 2.47
N ARG A 46 0.78 -6.60 2.37
CA ARG A 46 0.20 -7.47 1.34
C ARG A 46 -1.27 -7.76 1.64
N ASP A 47 -1.60 -8.04 2.90
CA ASP A 47 -2.98 -8.28 3.33
C ASP A 47 -3.82 -7.01 3.24
N LEU A 48 -3.20 -5.84 3.41
CA LEU A 48 -3.81 -4.55 3.10
C LEU A 48 -4.07 -4.40 1.59
N ALA A 49 -3.06 -4.58 0.74
CA ALA A 49 -3.22 -4.48 -0.72
C ALA A 49 -4.28 -5.46 -1.27
N ALA A 50 -4.37 -6.67 -0.70
CA ALA A 50 -5.42 -7.61 -1.06
C ALA A 50 -6.82 -7.07 -0.73
N ARG A 51 -7.01 -6.52 0.48
CA ARG A 51 -8.28 -5.91 0.90
C ARG A 51 -8.63 -4.65 0.12
N GLU A 52 -7.64 -3.82 -0.21
CA GLU A 52 -7.83 -2.64 -1.06
C GLU A 52 -8.42 -3.04 -2.42
N ARG A 53 -7.89 -4.10 -3.05
CA ARG A 53 -8.42 -4.65 -4.32
C ARG A 53 -9.84 -5.21 -4.19
N LEU A 54 -10.18 -5.84 -3.06
CA LEU A 54 -11.57 -6.21 -2.79
C LEU A 54 -12.47 -4.98 -2.69
N GLY A 55 -11.98 -3.89 -2.10
CA GLY A 55 -12.66 -2.59 -2.11
C GLY A 55 -12.93 -2.08 -3.51
N VAL A 56 -11.93 -2.11 -4.40
CA VAL A 56 -12.08 -1.73 -5.82
C VAL A 56 -13.12 -2.60 -6.53
N GLU A 57 -13.09 -3.92 -6.28
CA GLU A 57 -14.07 -4.86 -6.84
C GLU A 57 -15.49 -4.51 -6.40
N TYR A 58 -15.69 -4.21 -5.12
CA TYR A 58 -16.97 -3.82 -4.56
C TYR A 58 -17.46 -2.48 -5.13
N LEU A 59 -16.60 -1.45 -5.21
CA LEU A 59 -16.93 -0.14 -5.78
C LEU A 59 -17.35 -0.25 -7.26
N ARG A 60 -16.68 -1.12 -8.03
CA ARG A 60 -17.06 -1.42 -9.42
C ARG A 60 -18.46 -2.03 -9.51
N ALA A 61 -18.88 -2.80 -8.51
CA ALA A 61 -20.22 -3.38 -8.46
C ALA A 61 -21.31 -2.38 -8.06
N LEU A 62 -20.96 -1.35 -7.29
CA LEU A 62 -21.88 -0.28 -6.90
C LEU A 62 -22.16 0.72 -8.02
N ALA A 63 -21.21 0.90 -8.94
CA ALA A 63 -21.32 1.83 -10.06
C ALA A 63 -22.65 1.73 -10.86
N PRO A 64 -23.05 0.54 -11.38
CA PRO A 64 -24.33 0.41 -12.07
C PRO A 64 -25.55 0.66 -11.17
N VAL A 65 -25.43 0.45 -9.85
CA VAL A 65 -26.51 0.74 -8.89
C VAL A 65 -26.71 2.23 -8.77
N THR A 66 -25.62 3.00 -8.66
CA THR A 66 -25.65 4.47 -8.63
C THR A 66 -26.35 5.02 -9.88
N ASP A 67 -25.92 4.57 -11.05
CA ASP A 67 -26.51 5.00 -12.32
C ASP A 67 -28.00 4.70 -12.42
N ALA A 68 -28.38 3.44 -12.14
CA ALA A 68 -29.75 3.00 -12.29
C ALA A 68 -30.69 3.67 -11.26
N LEU A 69 -30.20 3.96 -10.06
CA LEU A 69 -30.96 4.63 -9.02
C LEU A 69 -31.19 6.11 -9.34
N VAL A 70 -30.17 6.80 -9.87
CA VAL A 70 -30.30 8.18 -10.36
C VAL A 70 -31.27 8.27 -11.54
N ASP A 71 -31.18 7.35 -12.51
CA ASP A 71 -32.12 7.33 -13.63
C ASP A 71 -33.55 6.99 -13.21
N ALA A 72 -33.72 6.10 -12.21
CA ALA A 72 -35.02 5.80 -11.62
C ALA A 72 -35.63 7.00 -10.89
N GLN A 73 -34.83 7.73 -10.12
CA GLN A 73 -35.24 8.98 -9.48
C GLN A 73 -35.71 9.99 -10.53
N SER A 74 -34.91 10.27 -11.56
CA SER A 74 -35.27 11.21 -12.62
C SER A 74 -36.52 10.80 -13.39
N ALA A 75 -36.75 9.50 -13.59
CA ALA A 75 -37.99 9.01 -14.18
C ALA A 75 -39.20 9.27 -13.26
N ALA A 76 -39.09 8.96 -11.97
CA ALA A 76 -40.15 9.14 -10.99
C ALA A 76 -40.52 10.64 -10.82
N VAL A 77 -39.53 11.52 -10.68
CA VAL A 77 -39.74 12.98 -10.57
C VAL A 77 -40.38 13.55 -11.84
N ALA A 78 -39.96 13.07 -13.01
CA ALA A 78 -40.59 13.46 -14.27
C ALA A 78 -42.02 12.90 -14.45
N ALA A 79 -42.54 12.10 -13.52
CA ALA A 79 -43.79 11.35 -13.63
C ALA A 79 -43.82 10.42 -14.85
N ARG A 80 -42.66 9.84 -15.18
CA ARG A 80 -42.50 8.83 -16.24
C ARG A 80 -42.40 7.43 -15.63
N PRO A 81 -42.74 6.37 -16.38
CA PRO A 81 -42.54 5.00 -15.92
C PRO A 81 -41.08 4.74 -15.56
N VAL A 82 -40.84 4.22 -14.36
CA VAL A 82 -39.51 3.80 -13.90
C VAL A 82 -39.14 2.47 -14.55
N ALA A 83 -38.01 2.42 -15.24
CA ALA A 83 -37.48 1.18 -15.78
C ALA A 83 -36.84 0.36 -14.64
N GLY A 84 -37.61 -0.53 -14.01
CA GLY A 84 -37.13 -1.33 -12.88
C GLY A 84 -36.07 -2.38 -13.26
N ALA A 85 -36.10 -2.93 -14.48
CA ALA A 85 -35.24 -4.05 -14.87
C ALA A 85 -33.72 -3.73 -14.83
N PRO A 86 -33.23 -2.57 -15.32
CA PRO A 86 -31.84 -2.15 -15.11
C PRO A 86 -31.43 -2.08 -13.64
N LEU A 87 -32.26 -1.47 -12.78
CA LEU A 87 -32.00 -1.32 -11.35
C LEU A 87 -31.95 -2.68 -10.65
N THR A 88 -32.92 -3.56 -10.90
CA THR A 88 -32.93 -4.92 -10.36
C THR A 88 -31.65 -5.67 -10.75
N ARG A 89 -31.24 -5.60 -12.03
CA ARG A 89 -30.03 -6.29 -12.50
C ARG A 89 -28.76 -5.75 -11.83
N ALA A 90 -28.66 -4.43 -11.66
CA ALA A 90 -27.55 -3.80 -10.96
C ALA A 90 -27.49 -4.21 -9.48
N VAL A 91 -28.64 -4.22 -8.80
CA VAL A 91 -28.76 -4.65 -7.40
C VAL A 91 -28.38 -6.12 -7.23
N GLU A 92 -28.79 -7.01 -8.12
CA GLU A 92 -28.40 -8.43 -8.04
C GLU A 92 -26.90 -8.63 -8.32
N ALA A 93 -26.32 -7.87 -9.25
CA ALA A 93 -24.88 -7.91 -9.48
C ALA A 93 -24.10 -7.47 -8.23
N ALA A 94 -24.48 -6.35 -7.61
CA ALA A 94 -23.90 -5.89 -6.36
C ALA A 94 -24.13 -6.88 -5.20
N ALA A 95 -25.31 -7.50 -5.12
CA ALA A 95 -25.59 -8.54 -4.12
C ALA A 95 -24.68 -9.76 -4.25
N SER A 96 -24.34 -10.16 -5.49
CA SER A 96 -23.42 -11.27 -5.73
C SER A 96 -21.99 -10.97 -5.26
N VAL A 97 -21.57 -9.71 -5.32
CA VAL A 97 -20.27 -9.26 -4.82
C VAL A 97 -20.30 -9.16 -3.30
N ASP A 98 -21.34 -8.54 -2.72
CA ASP A 98 -21.51 -8.52 -1.26
C ASP A 98 -21.57 -9.95 -0.67
N ALA A 99 -22.24 -10.88 -1.36
CA ALA A 99 -22.24 -12.31 -1.02
C ALA A 99 -20.86 -12.93 -0.88
N ARG A 100 -19.90 -12.51 -1.71
CA ARG A 100 -18.55 -13.09 -1.75
C ARG A 100 -17.58 -12.39 -0.81
N ILE A 101 -17.62 -11.06 -0.72
CA ILE A 101 -16.57 -10.26 -0.04
C ILE A 101 -17.11 -9.30 1.02
N GLY A 102 -18.43 -9.22 1.20
CA GLY A 102 -19.05 -8.25 2.10
C GLY A 102 -18.79 -8.49 3.59
N ASP A 103 -18.51 -9.74 3.98
CA ASP A 103 -18.10 -10.07 5.35
C ASP A 103 -16.70 -9.54 5.68
N GLU A 104 -15.78 -9.67 4.73
CA GLU A 104 -14.41 -9.17 4.85
C GLU A 104 -14.37 -7.63 4.92
N LEU A 105 -15.22 -6.97 4.12
CA LEU A 105 -15.36 -5.51 4.10
C LEU A 105 -16.37 -4.98 5.12
N ARG A 106 -17.01 -5.84 5.92
CA ARG A 106 -18.04 -5.45 6.91
C ARG A 106 -19.13 -4.54 6.30
N SER A 107 -19.55 -4.86 5.07
CA SER A 107 -20.57 -4.12 4.30
C SER A 107 -21.97 -4.71 4.42
N ARG A 108 -22.09 -6.00 4.77
CA ARG A 108 -23.33 -6.80 4.79
C ARG A 108 -24.55 -6.05 5.31
N GLU A 109 -24.43 -5.49 6.51
CA GLU A 109 -25.54 -4.83 7.19
C GLU A 109 -26.01 -3.59 6.43
N ARG A 110 -25.07 -2.75 5.98
CA ARG A 110 -25.38 -1.55 5.19
C ARG A 110 -25.96 -1.92 3.82
N TRP A 111 -25.41 -2.94 3.18
CA TRP A 111 -25.94 -3.45 1.91
C TRP A 111 -27.37 -3.97 2.06
N ALA A 112 -27.65 -4.79 3.07
CA ALA A 112 -28.99 -5.33 3.31
C ALA A 112 -30.01 -4.22 3.58
N GLY A 113 -29.65 -3.22 4.39
CA GLY A 113 -30.48 -2.04 4.66
C GLY A 113 -30.77 -1.22 3.40
N LEU A 114 -29.74 -0.96 2.59
CA LEU A 114 -29.88 -0.27 1.30
C LEU A 114 -30.78 -1.05 0.34
N ARG A 115 -30.56 -2.36 0.19
CA ARG A 115 -31.36 -3.22 -0.69
C ARG A 115 -32.83 -3.21 -0.29
N ALA A 116 -33.14 -3.35 1.00
CA ALA A 116 -34.51 -3.29 1.49
C ALA A 116 -35.19 -1.94 1.16
N LYS A 117 -34.46 -0.83 1.24
CA LYS A 117 -34.95 0.50 0.84
C LYS A 117 -35.21 0.60 -0.66
N ILE A 118 -34.32 0.06 -1.50
CA ILE A 118 -34.51 0.01 -2.95
C ILE A 118 -35.74 -0.83 -3.32
N GLU A 119 -35.92 -2.00 -2.71
CA GLU A 119 -37.07 -2.87 -2.92
C GLU A 119 -38.39 -2.16 -2.53
N ALA A 120 -38.39 -1.44 -1.40
CA ALA A 120 -39.55 -0.65 -0.96
C ALA A 120 -39.95 0.46 -1.96
N LEU A 121 -38.97 1.10 -2.63
CA LEU A 121 -39.25 2.07 -3.69
C LEU A 121 -39.88 1.42 -4.92
N GLY A 122 -39.49 0.19 -5.26
CA GLY A 122 -40.07 -0.57 -6.38
C GLY A 122 -41.52 -0.97 -6.12
N ASP A 123 -41.84 -1.39 -4.90
CA ASP A 123 -43.19 -1.82 -4.51
C ASP A 123 -44.17 -0.65 -4.40
N ARG A 124 -43.69 0.53 -3.98
CA ARG A 124 -44.52 1.72 -3.75
C ARG A 124 -43.79 2.98 -4.19
N VAL A 125 -43.70 3.18 -5.49
CA VAL A 125 -43.21 4.44 -6.05
C VAL A 125 -44.13 5.57 -5.59
N PRO A 126 -43.60 6.63 -4.93
CA PRO A 126 -44.41 7.79 -4.57
C PRO A 126 -45.09 8.40 -5.80
N ALA A 127 -46.40 8.64 -5.70
CA ALA A 127 -47.17 9.24 -6.79
C ALA A 127 -46.90 10.75 -6.95
N ASP A 128 -46.48 11.39 -5.86
CA ASP A 128 -46.12 12.80 -5.84
C ASP A 128 -44.63 12.98 -6.22
N PRO A 129 -44.30 13.84 -7.22
CA PRO A 129 -42.93 14.07 -7.66
C PRO A 129 -41.96 14.58 -6.58
N GLU A 130 -42.42 15.43 -5.65
CA GLU A 130 -41.58 15.93 -4.55
C GLU A 130 -41.29 14.79 -3.56
N ALA A 131 -42.32 14.03 -3.18
CA ALA A 131 -42.12 12.84 -2.36
C ALA A 131 -41.22 11.79 -3.03
N ALA A 132 -41.25 11.67 -4.36
CA ALA A 132 -40.33 10.81 -5.10
C ALA A 132 -38.88 11.32 -5.03
N PHE A 133 -38.66 12.62 -5.19
CA PHE A 133 -37.35 13.24 -5.05
C PHE A 133 -36.74 12.98 -3.67
N ASP A 134 -37.52 13.19 -2.60
CA ASP A 134 -37.07 12.95 -1.23
C ASP A 134 -36.77 11.47 -0.97
N ALA A 135 -37.68 10.58 -1.37
CA ALA A 135 -37.53 9.14 -1.10
C ALA A 135 -36.34 8.51 -1.81
N TYR A 136 -36.09 8.86 -3.08
CA TYR A 136 -34.89 8.42 -3.79
C TYR A 136 -33.62 9.15 -3.30
N GLY A 137 -33.75 10.40 -2.84
CA GLY A 137 -32.69 11.14 -2.16
C GLY A 137 -32.15 10.38 -0.95
N GLU A 138 -33.01 9.92 -0.05
CA GLU A 138 -32.61 9.10 1.10
C GLU A 138 -31.83 7.84 0.69
N VAL A 139 -32.29 7.14 -0.36
CA VAL A 139 -31.66 5.89 -0.80
C VAL A 139 -30.31 6.14 -1.48
N THR A 140 -30.19 7.21 -2.26
CA THR A 140 -28.91 7.61 -2.86
C THR A 140 -27.91 8.07 -1.80
N ASP A 141 -28.34 8.73 -0.73
CA ASP A 141 -27.45 9.05 0.41
C ASP A 141 -26.94 7.77 1.11
N LEU A 142 -27.82 6.79 1.34
CA LEU A 142 -27.42 5.48 1.89
C LEU A 142 -26.42 4.73 0.98
N LEU A 143 -26.56 4.87 -0.33
CA LEU A 143 -25.63 4.31 -1.31
C LEU A 143 -24.25 4.98 -1.25
N LEU A 144 -24.18 6.31 -1.13
CA LEU A 144 -22.91 7.03 -0.95
C LEU A 144 -22.24 6.66 0.38
N GLU A 145 -23.04 6.49 1.45
CA GLU A 145 -22.56 6.00 2.74
C GLU A 145 -22.02 4.56 2.69
N LEU A 146 -22.51 3.73 1.76
CA LEU A 146 -21.95 2.42 1.48
C LEU A 146 -20.62 2.52 0.71
N HIS A 147 -20.50 3.41 -0.28
CA HIS A 147 -19.22 3.67 -0.94
C HIS A 147 -18.15 4.08 0.07
N ARG A 148 -18.48 5.03 0.95
CA ARG A 148 -17.61 5.46 2.05
C ARG A 148 -17.22 4.30 2.97
N LYS A 149 -18.19 3.47 3.37
CA LYS A 149 -17.93 2.28 4.21
C LYS A 149 -16.90 1.35 3.58
N VAL A 150 -17.11 1.02 2.31
CA VAL A 150 -16.26 0.09 1.56
C VAL A 150 -14.84 0.63 1.49
N ARG A 151 -14.66 1.91 1.16
CA ARG A 151 -13.34 2.55 1.13
C ARG A 151 -12.63 2.53 2.48
N GLU A 152 -13.35 2.84 3.56
CA GLU A 152 -12.78 2.87 4.91
C GLU A 152 -12.35 1.48 5.40
N THR A 153 -13.15 0.46 5.09
CA THR A 153 -12.93 -0.91 5.58
C THR A 153 -11.95 -1.71 4.75
N SER A 154 -11.87 -1.44 3.44
CA SER A 154 -10.85 -2.00 2.55
C SER A 154 -9.47 -1.40 2.81
N GLY A 155 -9.40 -0.20 3.39
CA GLY A 155 -8.17 0.53 3.62
C GLY A 155 -7.82 1.55 2.53
N LEU A 156 -8.60 1.64 1.45
CA LEU A 156 -8.35 2.54 0.33
C LEU A 156 -8.15 4.01 0.75
N VAL A 157 -8.91 4.50 1.74
CA VAL A 157 -8.77 5.88 2.24
C VAL A 157 -7.40 6.17 2.87
N ARG A 158 -6.66 5.12 3.26
CA ARG A 158 -5.38 5.20 3.96
C ARG A 158 -4.20 4.77 3.08
N ASP A 159 -4.41 4.70 1.77
CA ASP A 159 -3.36 4.32 0.85
C ASP A 159 -2.17 5.30 0.98
N PRO A 160 -0.95 4.82 1.26
CA PRO A 160 0.22 5.68 1.48
C PRO A 160 0.80 6.26 0.18
N ARG A 161 0.46 5.72 -1.00
CA ARG A 161 0.94 6.26 -2.28
C ARG A 161 -0.03 7.30 -2.82
N SER A 162 0.54 8.42 -3.23
CA SER A 162 -0.21 9.60 -3.66
C SER A 162 -1.12 9.31 -4.86
N ASP A 163 -0.65 8.54 -5.84
CA ASP A 163 -1.40 8.25 -7.06
C ASP A 163 -2.66 7.43 -6.78
N SER A 164 -2.52 6.28 -6.11
CA SER A 164 -3.66 5.45 -5.71
C SER A 164 -4.57 6.16 -4.70
N PHE A 165 -4.03 7.02 -3.82
CA PHE A 165 -4.82 7.84 -2.91
C PHE A 165 -5.77 8.77 -3.66
N PHE A 166 -5.30 9.46 -4.71
CA PHE A 166 -6.16 10.33 -5.50
C PHE A 166 -7.13 9.53 -6.38
N LEU A 167 -6.71 8.42 -6.99
CA LEU A 167 -7.61 7.58 -7.80
C LEU A 167 -8.77 7.01 -6.98
N GLN A 168 -8.53 6.60 -5.72
CA GLN A 168 -9.58 6.06 -4.87
C GLN A 168 -10.54 7.13 -4.34
N ASP A 169 -10.08 8.37 -4.14
CA ASP A 169 -10.97 9.47 -3.75
C ASP A 169 -11.84 9.85 -4.95
N GLY A 170 -11.22 10.05 -6.12
CA GLY A 170 -11.93 10.28 -7.38
C GLY A 170 -12.99 9.20 -7.71
N ALA A 171 -12.60 7.92 -7.83
CA ALA A 171 -13.55 6.87 -8.23
C ALA A 171 -14.51 6.42 -7.12
N GLY A 172 -14.07 6.50 -5.87
CA GLY A 172 -14.81 5.95 -4.73
C GLY A 172 -15.67 6.98 -4.00
N ARG A 173 -15.41 8.28 -4.18
CA ARG A 173 -16.13 9.37 -3.51
C ARG A 173 -16.67 10.37 -4.51
N ASP A 174 -15.79 11.03 -5.25
CA ASP A 174 -16.16 12.25 -5.95
C ASP A 174 -17.01 11.96 -7.18
N LEU A 175 -16.67 10.91 -7.93
CA LEU A 175 -17.46 10.47 -9.08
C LEU A 175 -18.89 10.05 -8.70
N PRO A 176 -19.13 9.13 -7.73
CA PRO A 176 -20.49 8.78 -7.35
C PRO A 176 -21.24 9.95 -6.70
N GLU A 177 -20.58 10.80 -5.91
CA GLU A 177 -21.18 12.03 -5.38
C GLU A 177 -21.62 12.98 -6.50
N ALA A 178 -20.77 13.20 -7.51
CA ALA A 178 -21.08 14.02 -8.68
C ALA A 178 -22.25 13.45 -9.49
N VAL A 179 -22.29 12.14 -9.75
CA VAL A 179 -23.40 11.50 -10.49
C VAL A 179 -24.74 11.68 -9.75
N VAL A 180 -24.76 11.47 -8.43
CA VAL A 180 -25.97 11.66 -7.61
C VAL A 180 -26.38 13.14 -7.58
N ALA A 181 -25.44 14.05 -7.33
CA ALA A 181 -25.74 15.47 -7.16
C ALA A 181 -26.18 16.14 -8.48
N THR A 182 -25.57 15.77 -9.62
CA THR A 182 -25.99 16.23 -10.95
C THR A 182 -27.37 15.68 -11.34
N GLY A 183 -27.70 14.45 -10.93
CA GLY A 183 -29.05 13.87 -11.00
C GLY A 183 -30.08 14.72 -10.27
N ARG A 184 -29.83 14.97 -8.98
CA ARG A 184 -30.68 15.80 -8.14
C ARG A 184 -30.84 17.21 -8.71
N LEU A 185 -29.78 17.81 -9.23
CA LEU A 185 -29.85 19.13 -9.86
C LEU A 185 -30.84 19.16 -11.03
N ALA A 186 -30.75 18.19 -11.94
CA ALA A 186 -31.69 18.11 -13.06
C ALA A 186 -33.13 17.89 -12.57
N ASP A 187 -33.34 17.01 -11.61
CA ASP A 187 -34.66 16.72 -11.06
C ASP A 187 -35.28 17.94 -10.38
N LEU A 188 -34.49 18.70 -9.62
CA LEU A 188 -34.96 19.93 -8.99
C LEU A 188 -35.33 20.99 -10.04
N THR A 189 -34.67 21.06 -11.20
CA THR A 189 -35.11 21.96 -12.28
C THR A 189 -36.48 21.57 -12.85
N VAL A 190 -36.79 20.27 -12.90
CA VAL A 190 -38.12 19.77 -13.32
C VAL A 190 -39.19 20.14 -12.29
N LEU A 191 -38.89 19.96 -11.00
CA LEU A 191 -39.79 20.34 -9.90
C LEU A 191 -40.01 21.86 -9.86
N ALA A 192 -38.93 22.63 -9.98
CA ALA A 192 -38.96 24.09 -10.00
C ALA A 192 -39.91 24.65 -11.06
N ALA A 193 -39.96 24.04 -12.25
CA ALA A 193 -40.86 24.44 -13.32
C ALA A 193 -42.35 24.21 -13.01
N ARG A 194 -42.67 23.34 -12.04
CA ARG A 194 -44.03 23.01 -11.60
C ARG A 194 -44.48 23.79 -10.38
N ARG A 195 -43.55 24.38 -9.62
CA ARG A 195 -43.85 25.10 -8.40
C ARG A 195 -44.56 26.44 -8.65
N PRO A 196 -45.43 26.89 -7.73
CA PRO A 196 -46.09 28.19 -7.82
C PRO A 196 -45.11 29.36 -7.85
N ALA A 197 -45.53 30.47 -8.45
CA ALA A 197 -44.73 31.70 -8.52
C ALA A 197 -44.34 32.26 -7.14
N ALA A 198 -45.13 31.98 -6.10
CA ALA A 198 -44.87 32.38 -4.71
C ALA A 198 -43.62 31.70 -4.11
N GLU A 199 -43.18 30.58 -4.66
CA GLU A 199 -42.04 29.80 -4.15
C GLU A 199 -40.76 30.02 -4.97
N ARG A 200 -40.75 30.98 -5.90
CA ARG A 200 -39.62 31.21 -6.81
C ARG A 200 -38.31 31.51 -6.09
N ASP A 201 -38.33 32.38 -5.09
CA ASP A 201 -37.11 32.78 -4.38
C ASP A 201 -36.51 31.61 -3.61
N ARG A 202 -37.37 30.82 -2.95
CA ARG A 202 -36.96 29.59 -2.27
C ARG A 202 -36.37 28.58 -3.25
N THR A 203 -37.05 28.36 -4.37
CA THR A 203 -36.63 27.42 -5.41
C THR A 203 -35.31 27.84 -6.05
N ALA A 204 -35.10 29.15 -6.26
CA ALA A 204 -33.84 29.69 -6.77
C ALA A 204 -32.68 29.46 -5.80
N ALA A 205 -32.91 29.62 -4.49
CA ALA A 205 -31.91 29.31 -3.46
C ALA A 205 -31.58 27.81 -3.41
N GLU A 206 -32.58 26.93 -3.48
CA GLU A 206 -32.39 25.48 -3.51
C GLU A 206 -31.61 25.05 -4.76
N LEU A 207 -31.95 25.57 -5.95
CA LEU A 207 -31.20 25.32 -7.19
C LEU A 207 -29.76 25.80 -7.12
N ALA A 208 -29.52 26.98 -6.54
CA ALA A 208 -28.16 27.50 -6.36
C ALA A 208 -27.32 26.62 -5.43
N ALA A 209 -27.90 26.18 -4.31
CA ALA A 209 -27.24 25.27 -3.38
C ALA A 209 -26.91 23.93 -4.04
N LEU A 210 -27.87 23.35 -4.76
CA LEU A 210 -27.71 22.05 -5.40
C LEU A 210 -26.75 22.11 -6.59
N ARG A 211 -26.68 23.24 -7.30
CA ARG A 211 -25.67 23.50 -8.32
C ARG A 211 -24.26 23.46 -7.73
N VAL A 212 -24.03 24.12 -6.60
CA VAL A 212 -22.72 24.07 -5.93
C VAL A 212 -22.40 22.64 -5.49
N ALA A 213 -23.36 21.94 -4.88
CA ALA A 213 -23.20 20.55 -4.47
C ALA A 213 -22.93 19.59 -5.64
N ALA A 214 -23.45 19.89 -6.84
CA ALA A 214 -23.23 19.08 -8.04
C ALA A 214 -21.87 19.36 -8.70
N LEU A 215 -21.42 20.61 -8.71
CA LEU A 215 -20.18 21.00 -9.40
C LEU A 215 -18.92 20.82 -8.56
N ALA A 216 -19.02 20.85 -7.22
CA ALA A 216 -17.86 20.69 -6.35
C ALA A 216 -17.21 19.29 -6.48
N PRO A 217 -17.92 18.16 -6.26
CA PRO A 217 -17.31 16.83 -6.42
C PRO A 217 -16.83 16.57 -7.85
N ALA A 218 -17.49 17.14 -8.86
CA ALA A 218 -17.04 17.03 -10.24
C ALA A 218 -15.70 17.75 -10.50
N GLY A 219 -15.49 18.90 -9.85
CA GLY A 219 -14.22 19.63 -9.89
C GLY A 219 -13.12 18.97 -9.05
N ASP A 220 -13.48 18.41 -7.91
CA ASP A 220 -12.58 17.66 -7.03
C ASP A 220 -12.06 16.41 -7.76
N LEU A 221 -12.95 15.66 -8.43
CA LEU A 221 -12.56 14.54 -9.29
C LEU A 221 -11.52 14.94 -10.36
N VAL A 222 -11.72 16.08 -11.04
CA VAL A 222 -10.75 16.56 -12.05
C VAL A 222 -9.40 16.89 -11.39
N THR A 223 -9.43 17.47 -10.20
CA THR A 223 -8.23 17.82 -9.43
C THR A 223 -7.49 16.57 -9.00
N ASP A 224 -8.20 15.59 -8.44
CA ASP A 224 -7.67 14.31 -7.99
C ASP A 224 -7.04 13.52 -9.13
N LEU A 225 -7.73 13.37 -10.27
CA LEU A 225 -7.16 12.60 -11.38
C LEU A 225 -5.92 13.26 -11.99
N ARG A 226 -5.86 14.61 -12.00
CA ARG A 226 -4.63 15.31 -12.40
C ARG A 226 -3.52 15.09 -11.39
N ALA A 227 -3.81 15.19 -10.09
CA ALA A 227 -2.85 14.93 -9.04
C ALA A 227 -2.36 13.47 -9.04
N ALA A 228 -3.23 12.51 -9.38
CA ALA A 228 -2.86 11.12 -9.57
C ALA A 228 -1.86 10.96 -10.72
N VAL A 229 -2.14 11.56 -11.88
CA VAL A 229 -1.23 11.53 -13.04
C VAL A 229 0.10 12.21 -12.73
N ASP A 230 0.09 13.37 -12.09
CA ASP A 230 1.29 14.14 -11.76
C ASP A 230 2.18 13.43 -10.72
N SER A 231 1.59 12.60 -9.85
CA SER A 231 2.31 11.89 -8.78
C SER A 231 2.65 10.44 -9.12
N SER A 232 2.17 9.91 -10.25
CA SER A 232 2.39 8.51 -10.62
C SER A 232 3.69 8.30 -11.40
N GLU A 233 4.34 7.19 -11.14
CA GLU A 233 5.46 6.68 -11.94
C GLU A 233 4.99 5.82 -13.12
N SER A 234 3.68 5.51 -13.20
CA SER A 234 3.10 4.70 -14.27
C SER A 234 3.07 5.46 -15.60
N ALA A 235 3.70 4.89 -16.63
CA ALA A 235 3.68 5.43 -17.99
C ALA A 235 2.31 5.31 -18.67
N ASP A 236 1.44 4.42 -18.17
CA ASP A 236 0.13 4.12 -18.76
C ASP A 236 -0.99 4.98 -18.17
N LEU A 237 -0.83 5.46 -16.92
CA LEU A 237 -1.88 6.17 -16.20
C LEU A 237 -2.33 7.45 -16.94
N GLY A 238 -1.38 8.30 -17.33
CA GLY A 238 -1.67 9.55 -18.04
C GLY A 238 -2.45 9.32 -19.34
N PRO A 239 -1.93 8.53 -20.29
CA PRO A 239 -2.62 8.22 -21.54
C PRO A 239 -4.03 7.62 -21.34
N ASN A 240 -4.21 6.75 -20.35
CA ASN A 240 -5.47 6.05 -20.14
C ASN A 240 -6.53 6.96 -19.47
N VAL A 241 -6.14 7.80 -18.52
CA VAL A 241 -7.08 8.62 -17.72
C VAL A 241 -7.42 9.96 -18.38
N LEU A 242 -6.45 10.63 -19.01
CA LEU A 242 -6.63 12.04 -19.41
C LEU A 242 -7.67 12.24 -20.53
N THR A 243 -7.81 11.29 -21.46
CA THR A 243 -8.78 11.40 -22.56
C THR A 243 -10.23 11.23 -22.09
N PRO A 244 -10.58 10.18 -21.30
CA PRO A 244 -11.89 10.09 -20.66
C PRO A 244 -12.17 11.26 -19.71
N LEU A 245 -11.15 11.75 -19.00
CA LEU A 245 -11.28 12.90 -18.09
C LEU A 245 -11.65 14.19 -18.83
N ASP A 246 -11.02 14.48 -19.97
CA ASP A 246 -11.36 15.65 -20.78
C ASP A 246 -12.81 15.59 -21.27
N THR A 247 -13.28 14.39 -21.66
CA THR A 247 -14.68 14.18 -22.06
C THR A 247 -15.65 14.44 -20.90
N TYR A 248 -15.32 13.95 -19.70
CA TYR A 248 -16.09 14.22 -18.49
C TYR A 248 -16.10 15.70 -18.14
N GLN A 249 -14.94 16.35 -18.15
CA GLN A 249 -14.81 17.79 -17.85
C GLN A 249 -15.67 18.63 -18.80
N ARG A 250 -15.61 18.37 -20.11
CA ARG A 250 -16.45 19.08 -21.10
C ARG A 250 -17.94 18.88 -20.85
N ALA A 251 -18.37 17.68 -20.45
CA ALA A 251 -19.77 17.41 -20.14
C ALA A 251 -20.24 18.13 -18.86
N VAL A 252 -19.39 18.19 -17.82
CA VAL A 252 -19.66 18.94 -16.59
C VAL A 252 -19.68 20.45 -16.85
N GLU A 253 -18.78 20.97 -17.69
CA GLU A 253 -18.79 22.37 -18.11
C GLU A 253 -20.08 22.74 -18.86
N ALA A 254 -20.55 21.86 -19.75
CA ALA A 254 -21.85 22.04 -20.41
C ALA A 254 -23.00 22.05 -19.40
N LEU A 255 -23.00 21.11 -18.43
CA LEU A 255 -23.99 21.09 -17.35
C LEU A 255 -23.93 22.38 -16.51
N ALA A 256 -22.74 22.86 -16.18
CA ALA A 256 -22.55 24.13 -15.48
C ALA A 256 -23.08 25.31 -16.30
N ALA A 257 -22.89 25.33 -17.62
CA ALA A 257 -23.44 26.38 -18.47
C ALA A 257 -24.98 26.35 -18.50
N HIS A 258 -25.58 25.17 -18.70
CA HIS A 258 -27.04 25.03 -18.82
C HIS A 258 -27.79 25.18 -17.50
N SER A 259 -27.18 24.85 -16.37
CA SER A 259 -27.79 25.01 -15.05
C SER A 259 -27.63 26.43 -14.46
N ALA A 260 -27.01 27.35 -15.21
CA ALA A 260 -26.84 28.72 -14.74
C ALA A 260 -28.15 29.50 -14.95
N PRO A 261 -28.62 30.29 -13.97
CA PRO A 261 -29.80 31.12 -14.16
C PRO A 261 -29.59 32.10 -15.33
N ALA A 262 -30.45 32.05 -16.34
CA ALA A 262 -30.35 32.94 -17.50
C ALA A 262 -31.24 34.19 -17.32
N GLY A 263 -30.64 35.37 -17.53
CA GLY A 263 -31.35 36.64 -17.58
C GLY A 263 -31.97 37.10 -16.25
N ARG A 264 -32.84 38.12 -16.30
CA ARG A 264 -33.51 38.68 -15.10
C ARG A 264 -34.62 37.78 -14.54
N SER A 265 -35.07 36.78 -15.29
CA SER A 265 -36.12 35.85 -14.87
C SER A 265 -35.56 34.70 -14.00
N GLY A 266 -34.25 34.44 -14.07
CA GLY A 266 -33.61 33.37 -13.30
C GLY A 266 -34.11 31.96 -13.66
N VAL A 267 -34.76 31.80 -14.82
CA VAL A 267 -35.36 30.54 -15.24
C VAL A 267 -34.31 29.67 -15.91
N VAL A 268 -34.19 28.44 -15.44
CA VAL A 268 -33.34 27.39 -16.00
C VAL A 268 -34.21 26.49 -16.88
N ASP A 269 -33.75 26.15 -18.08
CA ASP A 269 -34.46 25.23 -18.98
C ASP A 269 -34.24 23.78 -18.52
N PRO A 270 -35.27 23.09 -17.98
CA PRO A 270 -35.10 21.75 -17.44
C PRO A 270 -34.69 20.73 -18.50
N ALA A 271 -35.06 20.94 -19.78
CA ALA A 271 -34.71 20.02 -20.85
C ALA A 271 -33.22 20.09 -21.19
N GLN A 272 -32.63 21.29 -21.20
CA GLN A 272 -31.19 21.47 -21.43
C GLN A 272 -30.36 20.90 -20.27
N VAL A 273 -30.78 21.15 -19.02
CA VAL A 273 -30.10 20.58 -17.84
C VAL A 273 -30.21 19.06 -17.84
N ALA A 274 -31.38 18.49 -18.15
CA ALA A 274 -31.55 17.05 -18.24
C ALA A 274 -30.68 16.41 -19.33
N GLY A 275 -30.54 17.05 -20.49
CA GLY A 275 -29.63 16.62 -21.56
C GLY A 275 -28.17 16.65 -21.12
N ALA A 276 -27.71 17.78 -20.58
CA ALA A 276 -26.33 17.93 -20.12
C ALA A 276 -25.99 16.98 -18.96
N ARG A 277 -26.94 16.68 -18.07
CA ARG A 277 -26.79 15.65 -17.04
C ARG A 277 -26.57 14.28 -17.66
N LEU A 278 -27.37 13.89 -18.66
CA LEU A 278 -27.23 12.59 -19.33
C LEU A 278 -25.84 12.44 -19.99
N ASP A 279 -25.34 13.51 -20.59
CA ASP A 279 -23.99 13.54 -21.17
C ASP A 279 -22.90 13.40 -20.08
N ALA A 280 -23.03 14.14 -18.98
CA ALA A 280 -22.10 14.05 -17.84
C ALA A 280 -22.09 12.65 -17.21
N GLN A 281 -23.27 12.04 -17.03
CA GLN A 281 -23.38 10.67 -16.52
C GLN A 281 -22.84 9.64 -17.53
N ALA A 282 -23.04 9.83 -18.83
CA ALA A 282 -22.46 8.97 -19.85
C ALA A 282 -20.92 9.04 -19.84
N ALA A 283 -20.35 10.23 -19.69
CA ALA A 283 -18.91 10.41 -19.55
C ALA A 283 -18.39 9.78 -18.24
N ALA A 284 -19.12 9.95 -17.13
CA ALA A 284 -18.80 9.30 -15.85
C ALA A 284 -18.75 7.76 -15.98
N ARG A 285 -19.73 7.16 -16.66
CA ARG A 285 -19.77 5.71 -16.94
C ARG A 285 -18.60 5.21 -17.76
N GLN A 286 -18.04 6.03 -18.65
CA GLN A 286 -16.86 5.69 -19.42
C GLN A 286 -15.57 5.85 -18.61
N LEU A 287 -15.51 6.89 -17.77
CA LEU A 287 -14.36 7.23 -16.96
C LEU A 287 -14.16 6.27 -15.76
N GLN A 288 -15.24 5.88 -15.09
CA GLN A 288 -15.19 5.04 -13.89
C GLN A 288 -14.40 3.71 -14.05
N PRO A 289 -14.67 2.87 -15.06
CA PRO A 289 -13.95 1.61 -15.21
C PRO A 289 -12.46 1.82 -15.49
N VAL A 290 -12.09 2.94 -16.11
CA VAL A 290 -10.70 3.33 -16.34
C VAL A 290 -10.01 3.64 -15.00
N ILE A 291 -10.57 4.55 -14.19
CA ILE A 291 -9.97 4.92 -12.90
C ILE A 291 -9.86 3.70 -11.97
N LEU A 292 -10.92 2.90 -11.86
CA LEU A 292 -10.90 1.68 -11.04
C LEU A 292 -10.00 0.58 -11.63
N GLY A 293 -9.74 0.60 -12.93
CA GLY A 293 -8.79 -0.31 -13.59
C GLY A 293 -7.35 0.04 -13.25
N GLU A 294 -7.00 1.32 -13.38
CA GLU A 294 -5.70 1.86 -13.03
C GLU A 294 -5.39 1.70 -11.53
N LEU A 295 -6.39 1.97 -10.68
CA LEU A 295 -6.26 1.72 -9.24
C LEU A 295 -5.97 0.24 -8.94
N ASP A 296 -6.68 -0.71 -9.57
CA ASP A 296 -6.39 -2.15 -9.38
C ASP A 296 -4.99 -2.51 -9.90
N ALA A 297 -4.55 -1.92 -11.02
CA ALA A 297 -3.23 -2.16 -11.59
C ALA A 297 -2.10 -1.70 -10.66
N LEU A 298 -2.20 -0.48 -10.10
CA LEU A 298 -1.23 0.05 -9.14
C LEU A 298 -1.18 -0.78 -7.86
N LEU A 299 -2.35 -1.22 -7.36
CA LEU A 299 -2.43 -2.10 -6.19
C LEU A 299 -1.84 -3.49 -6.46
N ALA A 300 -2.08 -4.04 -7.66
CA ALA A 300 -1.50 -5.31 -8.09
C ALA A 300 0.02 -5.23 -8.24
N GLU A 301 0.54 -4.15 -8.82
CA GLU A 301 1.97 -3.90 -8.92
C GLU A 301 2.62 -3.79 -7.55
N ARG A 302 2.01 -3.04 -6.63
CA ARG A 302 2.47 -2.95 -5.23
C ARG A 302 2.52 -4.32 -4.57
N ALA A 303 1.46 -5.10 -4.66
CA ALA A 303 1.42 -6.46 -4.11
C ALA A 303 2.50 -7.38 -4.72
N GLY A 304 2.80 -7.20 -6.01
CA GLY A 304 3.88 -7.88 -6.72
C GLY A 304 5.27 -7.47 -6.23
N GLY A 305 5.51 -6.18 -6.03
CA GLY A 305 6.75 -5.62 -5.48
C GLY A 305 7.05 -6.16 -4.07
N LEU A 306 6.06 -6.13 -3.18
CA LEU A 306 6.15 -6.69 -1.83
C LEU A 306 6.49 -8.20 -1.85
N GLY A 307 5.99 -8.93 -2.85
CA GLY A 307 6.33 -10.34 -3.06
C GLY A 307 7.80 -10.55 -3.44
N ARG A 308 8.34 -9.68 -4.32
CA ARG A 308 9.74 -9.73 -4.76
C ARG A 308 10.69 -9.35 -3.63
N ASP A 309 10.38 -8.30 -2.88
CA ASP A 309 11.19 -7.84 -1.75
C ASP A 309 11.27 -8.92 -0.67
N ARG A 310 10.14 -9.58 -0.36
CA ARG A 310 10.12 -10.73 0.56
C ARG A 310 11.05 -11.85 0.09
N TRP A 311 11.06 -12.18 -1.20
CA TRP A 311 11.93 -13.22 -1.73
C TRP A 311 13.42 -12.83 -1.59
N LEU A 312 13.75 -11.55 -1.87
CA LEU A 312 15.10 -11.03 -1.67
C LEU A 312 15.51 -11.04 -0.18
N THR A 313 14.61 -10.69 0.74
CA THR A 313 14.87 -10.75 2.19
C THR A 313 15.09 -12.20 2.65
N VAL A 314 14.35 -13.18 2.10
CA VAL A 314 14.58 -14.61 2.38
C VAL A 314 15.94 -15.07 1.86
N VAL A 315 16.30 -14.71 0.63
CA VAL A 315 17.60 -15.06 0.04
C VAL A 315 18.73 -14.42 0.83
N ALA A 316 18.61 -13.14 1.20
CA ALA A 316 19.59 -12.43 2.02
C ALA A 316 19.72 -13.06 3.42
N GLY A 317 18.60 -13.41 4.06
CA GLY A 317 18.58 -14.10 5.35
C GLY A 317 19.24 -15.48 5.28
N ALA A 318 18.94 -16.26 4.23
CA ALA A 318 19.57 -17.56 3.99
C ALA A 318 21.09 -17.43 3.77
N LEU A 319 21.53 -16.45 2.96
CA LEU A 319 22.95 -16.16 2.75
C LEU A 319 23.65 -15.74 4.04
N ALA A 320 23.00 -14.92 4.87
CA ALA A 320 23.53 -14.52 6.17
C ALA A 320 23.71 -15.75 7.08
N VAL A 321 22.71 -16.62 7.18
CA VAL A 321 22.80 -17.87 7.97
C VAL A 321 23.91 -18.79 7.45
N LEU A 322 24.07 -18.90 6.13
CA LEU A 322 25.16 -19.68 5.52
C LEU A 322 26.54 -19.10 5.84
N LEU A 323 26.71 -17.78 5.70
CA LEU A 323 27.95 -17.07 6.06
C LEU A 323 28.31 -17.29 7.53
N TRP A 324 27.31 -17.19 8.42
CA TRP A 324 27.48 -17.47 9.85
C TRP A 324 27.88 -18.92 10.11
N GLY A 325 27.22 -19.88 9.47
CA GLY A 325 27.54 -21.31 9.57
C GLY A 325 28.99 -21.59 9.12
N ALA A 326 29.42 -20.98 8.02
CA ALA A 326 30.79 -21.08 7.53
C ALA A 326 31.80 -20.46 8.51
N LEU A 327 31.52 -19.28 9.05
CA LEU A 327 32.38 -18.62 10.03
C LEU A 327 32.52 -19.47 11.32
N GLY A 328 31.41 -20.03 11.79
CA GLY A 328 31.37 -20.97 12.91
C GLY A 328 32.18 -22.23 12.64
N ALA A 329 32.06 -22.82 11.45
CA ALA A 329 32.83 -23.98 11.04
C ALA A 329 34.35 -23.70 10.97
N VAL A 330 34.74 -22.54 10.43
CA VAL A 330 36.15 -22.09 10.40
C VAL A 330 36.71 -21.93 11.81
N TRP A 331 35.94 -21.31 12.71
CA TRP A 331 36.34 -21.15 14.11
C TRP A 331 36.48 -22.49 14.84
N LEU A 332 35.52 -23.40 14.66
CA LEU A 332 35.57 -24.77 15.19
C LEU A 332 36.81 -25.53 14.67
N ALA A 333 37.12 -25.40 13.38
CA ALA A 333 38.30 -26.02 12.77
C ALA A 333 39.60 -25.42 13.31
N ALA A 334 39.67 -24.10 13.52
CA ALA A 334 40.81 -23.43 14.12
C ALA A 334 41.02 -23.86 15.59
N ALA A 335 39.94 -23.94 16.37
CA ALA A 335 39.97 -24.42 17.75
C ALA A 335 40.43 -25.87 17.85
N ARG A 336 39.98 -26.76 16.95
CA ARG A 336 40.45 -28.15 16.86
C ARG A 336 41.94 -28.23 16.52
N ARG A 337 42.42 -27.43 15.57
CA ARG A 337 43.85 -27.36 15.21
C ARG A 337 44.71 -26.87 16.37
N ALA A 338 44.28 -25.83 17.08
CA ALA A 338 44.98 -25.32 18.25
C ALA A 338 45.08 -26.38 19.37
N ARG A 339 44.02 -27.16 19.61
CA ARG A 339 44.04 -28.27 20.58
C ARG A 339 45.01 -29.39 20.18
N ARG A 340 45.09 -29.73 18.88
CA ARG A 340 46.05 -30.73 18.39
C ARG A 340 47.50 -30.29 18.62
N ARG A 341 47.84 -29.04 18.25
CA ARG A 341 49.18 -28.47 18.49
C ARG A 341 49.54 -28.41 19.98
N ALA A 342 48.58 -28.09 20.84
CA ALA A 342 48.81 -28.09 22.29
C ALA A 342 49.00 -29.50 22.88
N ALA A 343 48.38 -30.53 22.29
CA ALA A 343 48.60 -31.92 22.68
C ALA A 343 49.96 -32.45 22.20
N GLU A 344 50.40 -32.06 21.00
CA GLU A 344 51.73 -32.37 20.46
C GLU A 344 52.84 -31.75 21.33
N SER A 345 52.75 -30.45 21.65
CA SER A 345 53.76 -29.80 22.52
C SER A 345 53.77 -30.31 23.96
N ARG A 346 52.64 -30.85 24.45
CA ARG A 346 52.60 -31.53 25.75
C ARG A 346 53.32 -32.87 25.69
N ARG A 347 53.12 -33.66 24.62
CA ARG A 347 53.85 -34.92 24.41
C ARG A 347 55.35 -34.70 24.23
N GLU A 348 55.77 -33.64 23.56
CA GLU A 348 57.20 -33.29 23.45
C GLU A 348 57.83 -32.93 24.80
N ARG A 349 57.08 -32.23 25.68
CA ARG A 349 57.55 -31.95 27.06
C ARG A 349 57.57 -33.18 27.96
N GLU A 350 56.55 -34.04 27.86
CA GLU A 350 56.48 -35.29 28.64
C GLU A 350 57.52 -36.31 28.16
N GLY A 351 57.87 -36.29 26.87
CA GLY A 351 58.96 -37.09 26.30
C GLY A 351 60.37 -36.57 26.65
N SER A 352 60.50 -35.32 27.12
CA SER A 352 61.76 -34.77 27.63
C SER A 352 61.98 -34.97 29.13
N ASP A 353 61.00 -35.54 29.85
CA ASP A 353 61.06 -35.86 31.29
C ASP A 353 61.50 -37.32 31.57
N THR A 354 62.11 -38.01 30.60
CA THR A 354 62.99 -39.13 30.96
C THR A 354 64.10 -38.59 31.86
N PRO A 355 64.26 -39.08 33.11
CA PRO A 355 65.38 -38.68 33.95
C PRO A 355 66.67 -38.95 33.17
N PRO A 356 67.70 -38.09 33.27
CA PRO A 356 68.95 -38.34 32.59
C PRO A 356 69.47 -39.69 33.07
N GLU A 357 69.42 -40.68 32.20
CA GLU A 357 70.17 -41.92 32.34
C GLU A 357 71.63 -41.47 32.51
N GLU A 358 72.26 -41.90 33.61
CA GLU A 358 73.62 -41.54 33.98
C GLU A 358 74.56 -41.86 32.81
N ALA A 359 74.85 -40.84 31.99
CA ALA A 359 75.82 -40.96 30.94
C ALA A 359 77.21 -41.08 31.60
N PRO A 360 77.96 -42.17 31.33
CA PRO A 360 79.29 -42.33 31.88
C PRO A 360 80.18 -41.18 31.39
N TRP A 361 80.82 -40.53 32.35
CA TRP A 361 81.82 -39.47 32.16
C TRP A 361 82.81 -39.82 31.05
N GLN A 362 82.83 -39.03 29.98
CA GLN A 362 83.84 -39.11 28.91
C GLN A 362 84.84 -37.95 29.05
N PRO A 363 86.16 -38.24 29.04
CA PRO A 363 87.21 -37.24 29.15
C PRO A 363 87.34 -36.37 27.87
N PRO A 364 87.88 -35.14 28.00
CA PRO A 364 87.88 -34.13 26.94
C PRO A 364 88.90 -34.43 25.84
N SER A 365 88.44 -34.56 24.59
CA SER A 365 89.31 -34.52 23.41
C SER A 365 89.52 -33.07 22.95
N HIS A 366 90.76 -32.63 23.00
CA HIS A 366 91.27 -31.36 22.51
C HIS A 366 91.18 -31.20 20.97
N GLY A 367 90.88 -29.98 20.52
CA GLY A 367 91.21 -29.39 19.20
C GLY A 367 90.31 -29.83 18.05
N GLU A 368 89.75 -29.01 17.16
CA GLU A 368 89.94 -27.63 16.68
C GLU A 368 88.72 -27.31 15.73
N PRO A 369 88.67 -26.21 14.96
CA PRO A 369 88.39 -24.84 15.36
C PRO A 369 87.03 -24.33 14.82
N ARG A 370 86.52 -23.29 15.48
CA ARG A 370 85.38 -22.45 15.07
C ARG A 370 85.49 -22.03 13.60
N ARG A 371 84.50 -22.39 12.78
CA ARG A 371 84.21 -21.66 11.53
C ARG A 371 83.11 -20.63 11.76
N LEU A 372 83.46 -19.42 11.35
CA LEU A 372 82.69 -18.19 11.50
C LEU A 372 81.44 -18.20 10.61
N GLN A 373 80.43 -17.56 11.16
CA GLN A 373 79.10 -17.24 10.65
C GLN A 373 79.18 -16.34 9.40
N PRO A 374 78.41 -16.58 8.32
CA PRO A 374 78.10 -15.54 7.36
C PRO A 374 76.86 -14.77 7.80
N VAL A 375 77.07 -13.46 7.93
CA VAL A 375 76.09 -12.40 8.15
C VAL A 375 75.19 -12.28 6.91
N GLY A 376 73.88 -12.47 7.08
CA GLY A 376 72.88 -12.12 6.08
C GLY A 376 72.53 -10.63 6.14
N PRO A 377 72.31 -9.95 5.00
CA PRO A 377 72.20 -8.50 4.95
C PRO A 377 70.88 -7.94 5.48
N VAL A 378 71.04 -6.69 5.91
CA VAL A 378 70.09 -5.75 6.54
C VAL A 378 69.29 -5.00 5.47
N ARG A 379 67.95 -4.94 5.68
CA ARG A 379 67.01 -3.80 5.48
C ARG A 379 66.71 -3.28 4.07
N GLU A 380 65.41 -3.25 3.77
CA GLU A 380 64.74 -2.01 3.30
C GLU A 380 63.34 -1.87 3.94
N PRO A 381 62.95 -0.65 4.39
CA PRO A 381 61.62 -0.35 4.90
C PRO A 381 60.78 0.39 3.84
N GLY A 382 59.71 -0.24 3.36
CA GLY A 382 58.67 0.45 2.59
C GLY A 382 57.69 1.15 3.53
N ALA A 383 58.00 2.40 3.88
CA ALA A 383 57.04 3.35 4.44
C ALA A 383 56.27 4.00 3.28
N HIS A 384 54.98 3.70 3.12
CA HIS A 384 54.07 4.59 2.40
C HIS A 384 53.23 5.35 3.43
N TRP A 385 53.29 6.67 3.32
CA TRP A 385 52.44 7.64 4.00
C TRP A 385 51.05 7.67 3.35
N GLY A 386 50.05 8.11 4.11
CA GLY A 386 48.78 8.61 3.57
C GLY A 386 47.57 8.44 4.48
N PRO A 387 47.22 9.46 5.30
CA PRO A 387 46.05 9.46 6.17
C PRO A 387 44.84 10.15 5.52
N HIS A 388 43.64 9.66 5.77
CA HIS A 388 42.41 10.46 5.67
C HIS A 388 41.44 10.05 6.78
N ASP A 389 41.61 10.68 7.95
CA ASP A 389 40.50 10.98 8.84
C ASP A 389 39.94 12.35 8.45
N ALA A 390 38.62 12.42 8.30
CA ALA A 390 37.85 13.64 8.44
C ALA A 390 36.90 13.44 9.63
N PRO A 391 36.81 14.42 10.53
CA PRO A 391 35.47 14.84 10.92
C PRO A 391 35.35 16.37 11.06
N ARG A 392 34.37 16.94 10.37
CA ARG A 392 33.34 17.85 10.90
C ARG A 392 32.37 18.29 9.82
#